data_AF-A0AAV0Y5P2-F1
#
_entry.id   AF-A0AAV0Y5P2-F1
#
_cell.length_a   1.000
_cell.length_b   1.000
_cell.length_c   1.000
_cell.angle_alpha   90.00
_cell.angle_beta   90.00
_cell.angle_gamma   90.00
#
_symmetry.space_group_name_H-M   'P 1'
#
loop_
_entity.id
_entity.type
_entity.pdbx_description
1 polymer ?
#
loop_
_entity_poly.entity_id
_entity_poly.type
_entity_poly.pdbx_seq_one_letter_code
_entity_poly.pdbx_strand_id
1 'polypeptide(L)'
;MSGSNSGVQKRIMSVAPNAPFVHCCAHNLNLVISDAAKSTQVANNFFATIQAIFNFFSSSAHRWATLGFSEDFACKIRKKVLKKICPTRWEARHESVSALKQRYIDVLKSLINISLISKKSDERSEAQSLPKKMESFQFVLMLSVWENILRPLHGVSKMLQQQDMNLQNARDRLKDVYYLIN
;
A
#
# COMPACT_ATOMS: atom_id res chain seq x y z
N MET A 1 12.34 12.08 -15.20
CA MET A 1 13.21 12.21 -14.00
C MET A 1 14.22 13.33 -14.26
N SER A 2 14.30 14.31 -13.36
CA SER A 2 15.07 15.56 -13.47
C SER A 2 16.50 15.48 -12.89
N GLY A 3 17.11 14.29 -12.88
CA GLY A 3 18.43 14.10 -12.28
C GLY A 3 19.52 14.92 -12.97
N SER A 4 20.31 15.66 -12.20
CA SER A 4 21.34 16.60 -12.66
C SER A 4 22.58 15.97 -13.29
N ASN A 5 22.83 14.68 -13.05
CA ASN A 5 24.04 13.99 -13.52
C ASN A 5 23.75 12.96 -14.62
N SER A 6 22.70 12.15 -14.45
CA SER A 6 22.36 11.05 -15.36
C SER A 6 20.85 10.93 -15.63
N GLY A 7 20.06 11.96 -15.26
CA GLY A 7 18.61 11.97 -15.42
C GLY A 7 18.19 11.98 -16.88
N VAL A 8 16.99 11.43 -17.13
CA VAL A 8 16.38 11.39 -18.47
C VAL A 8 16.30 12.79 -19.09
N GLN A 9 15.95 13.81 -18.29
CA GLN A 9 15.94 15.20 -18.75
C GLN A 9 17.30 15.62 -19.31
N LYS A 10 18.39 15.41 -18.56
CA LYS A 10 19.74 15.81 -18.98
C LYS A 10 20.19 15.10 -20.27
N ARG A 11 19.86 13.81 -20.41
CA ARG A 11 20.16 13.02 -21.62
C ARG A 11 19.36 13.49 -22.84
N ILE A 12 18.12 13.92 -22.66
CA ILE A 12 17.32 14.50 -23.75
C ILE A 12 17.89 15.86 -24.13
N MET A 13 18.18 16.72 -23.15
CA MET A 13 18.72 18.06 -23.39
C MET A 13 20.11 18.04 -24.06
N SER A 14 20.92 16.99 -23.86
CA SER A 14 22.19 16.86 -24.58
C SER A 14 22.03 16.61 -26.09
N VAL A 15 20.87 16.12 -26.53
CA VAL A 15 20.55 15.87 -27.94
C VAL A 15 19.65 16.98 -28.50
N ALA A 16 18.70 17.47 -27.71
CA ALA A 16 17.75 18.52 -28.06
C ALA A 16 17.70 19.59 -26.95
N PRO A 17 18.58 20.62 -26.99
CA PRO A 17 18.70 21.62 -25.93
C PRO A 17 17.43 22.44 -25.68
N ASN A 18 16.61 22.62 -26.71
CA ASN A 18 15.37 23.40 -26.65
C ASN A 18 14.14 22.56 -26.28
N ALA A 19 14.31 21.26 -25.99
CA ALA A 19 13.19 20.40 -25.65
C ALA A 19 12.57 20.85 -24.30
N PRO A 20 11.25 21.14 -24.26
CA PRO A 20 10.60 21.51 -23.01
C PRO A 20 10.58 20.31 -22.05
N PHE A 21 10.87 20.57 -20.78
CA PHE A 21 10.77 19.56 -19.74
C PHE A 21 9.50 19.73 -18.93
N VAL A 22 8.71 18.67 -18.81
CA VAL A 22 7.50 18.61 -17.99
C VAL A 22 7.61 17.44 -17.03
N HIS A 23 7.28 17.67 -15.76
CA HIS A 23 7.22 16.61 -14.76
C HIS A 23 6.04 15.67 -15.03
N CYS A 24 6.26 14.37 -14.82
CA CYS A 24 5.20 13.37 -14.95
C CYS A 24 4.19 13.52 -13.80
N CYS A 25 2.92 13.77 -14.12
CA CYS A 25 1.85 13.92 -13.12
C CYS A 25 1.71 12.66 -12.23
N ALA A 26 1.78 11.46 -12.81
CA ALA A 26 1.72 10.21 -12.05
C ALA A 26 2.92 10.06 -11.09
N HIS A 27 4.11 10.54 -11.48
CA HIS A 27 5.28 10.53 -10.63
C HIS A 27 5.14 11.53 -9.47
N ASN A 28 4.69 12.75 -9.74
CA ASN A 28 4.45 13.75 -8.70
C ASN A 28 3.40 13.28 -7.69
N LEU A 29 2.33 12.64 -8.16
CA LEU A 29 1.32 12.03 -7.30
C LEU A 29 1.93 10.96 -6.38
N ASN A 30 2.77 10.07 -6.92
CA ASN A 30 3.49 9.06 -6.11
C ASN A 30 4.35 9.69 -5.01
N LEU A 31 5.05 10.80 -5.31
CA LEU A 31 5.89 11.49 -4.33
C LEU A 31 5.04 12.05 -3.19
N VAL A 32 3.99 12.80 -3.50
CA VAL A 32 3.10 13.40 -2.50
C VAL A 32 2.50 12.34 -1.57
N ILE A 33 2.01 11.21 -2.12
CA ILE A 33 1.44 10.13 -1.32
C ILE A 33 2.51 9.46 -0.45
N SER A 34 3.72 9.26 -0.99
CA SER A 34 4.83 8.65 -0.27
C SER A 34 5.30 9.52 0.90
N ASP A 35 5.30 10.83 0.73
CA ASP A 35 5.64 11.79 1.78
C ASP A 35 4.52 11.90 2.83
N ALA A 36 3.26 11.96 2.38
CA ALA A 36 2.11 11.92 3.29
C ALA A 36 2.11 10.66 4.17
N ALA A 37 2.49 9.51 3.61
CA ALA A 37 2.60 8.25 4.34
C ALA A 37 3.72 8.22 5.40
N LYS A 38 4.60 9.23 5.39
CA LYS A 38 5.69 9.43 6.35
C LYS A 38 5.53 10.69 7.20
N SER A 39 4.45 11.45 6.99
CA SER A 39 4.22 12.76 7.59
C SER A 39 4.12 12.73 9.12
N THR A 40 3.72 11.59 9.71
CA THR A 40 3.52 11.45 11.15
C THR A 40 4.03 10.10 11.66
N GLN A 41 4.41 10.05 12.94
CA GLN A 41 4.79 8.80 13.59
C GLN A 41 3.62 7.80 13.60
N VAL A 42 2.39 8.28 13.71
CA VAL A 42 1.17 7.46 13.66
C VAL A 42 1.05 6.75 12.30
N ALA A 43 1.25 7.46 11.19
CA ALA A 43 1.25 6.87 9.85
C ALA A 43 2.42 5.89 9.66
N ASN A 44 3.62 6.25 10.13
CA ASN A 44 4.79 5.36 10.07
C ASN A 44 4.54 4.05 10.83
N ASN A 45 4.01 4.11 12.06
CA ASN A 45 3.70 2.93 12.87
C ASN A 45 2.60 2.07 12.24
N PHE A 46 1.60 2.69 11.62
CA PHE A 46 0.56 1.99 10.89
C PHE A 46 1.14 1.17 9.73
N PHE A 47 1.91 1.79 8.83
CA PHE A 47 2.53 1.08 7.71
C PHE A 47 3.59 0.05 8.18
N ALA A 48 4.34 0.34 9.25
CA ALA A 48 5.26 -0.63 9.84
C ALA A 48 4.54 -1.88 10.35
N THR A 49 3.36 -1.72 10.95
CA THR A 49 2.53 -2.84 11.43
C THR A 49 2.03 -3.68 10.27
N ILE A 50 1.54 -3.07 9.17
CA ILE A 50 1.16 -3.81 7.95
C ILE A 50 2.35 -4.60 7.40
N GLN A 51 3.54 -4.00 7.36
CA GLN A 51 4.75 -4.67 6.88
C GLN A 51 5.15 -5.84 7.80
N ALA A 52 5.02 -5.69 9.12
CA ALA A 52 5.28 -6.75 10.08
C ALA A 52 4.31 -7.93 9.91
N ILE A 53 3.01 -7.66 9.71
CA ILE A 53 2.02 -8.70 9.40
C ILE A 53 2.42 -9.45 8.13
N PHE A 54 2.76 -8.74 7.05
CA PHE A 54 3.21 -9.38 5.82
C PHE A 54 4.44 -10.27 6.07
N ASN A 55 5.48 -9.75 6.74
CA ASN A 55 6.72 -10.48 7.01
C ASN A 55 6.48 -11.73 7.85
N PHE A 56 5.60 -11.65 8.85
CA PHE A 56 5.20 -12.77 9.70
C PHE A 56 4.66 -13.90 8.84
N PHE A 57 3.65 -13.63 8.01
CA PHE A 57 3.08 -14.69 7.16
C PHE A 57 4.05 -15.13 6.06
N SER A 58 4.74 -14.22 5.38
CA SER A 58 5.52 -14.53 4.17
C SER A 58 6.80 -15.34 4.45
N SER A 59 7.27 -15.34 5.69
CA SER A 59 8.47 -16.07 6.10
C SER A 59 8.22 -17.56 6.38
N SER A 60 6.97 -18.05 6.28
CA SER A 60 6.67 -19.48 6.38
C SER A 60 5.49 -19.86 5.48
N ALA A 61 5.72 -20.80 4.56
CA ALA A 61 4.67 -21.33 3.70
C ALA A 61 3.50 -21.93 4.51
N HIS A 62 3.79 -22.55 5.66
CA HIS A 62 2.77 -23.08 6.55
C HIS A 62 1.91 -21.95 7.15
N ARG A 63 2.54 -20.88 7.66
CA ARG A 63 1.80 -19.70 8.15
C ARG A 63 0.97 -19.07 7.05
N TRP A 64 1.55 -18.89 5.87
CA TRP A 64 0.84 -18.34 4.72
C TRP A 64 -0.39 -19.17 4.36
N ALA A 65 -0.28 -20.50 4.40
CA ALA A 65 -1.37 -21.40 4.13
C ALA A 65 -2.52 -21.26 5.13
N THR A 66 -2.27 -20.88 6.39
CA THR A 66 -3.34 -20.62 7.38
C THR A 66 -4.33 -19.53 6.94
N LEU A 67 -3.90 -18.60 6.08
CA LEU A 67 -4.79 -17.61 5.48
C LEU A 67 -5.72 -18.25 4.42
N GLY A 68 -5.38 -19.40 3.84
CA GLY A 68 -6.18 -20.07 2.81
C GLY A 68 -7.29 -20.99 3.33
N PHE A 69 -7.36 -21.23 4.65
CA PHE A 69 -8.20 -22.29 5.23
C PHE A 69 -9.48 -21.81 5.94
N SER A 70 -9.79 -20.51 5.98
CA SER A 70 -11.13 -20.09 6.44
C SER A 70 -12.19 -20.48 5.40
N GLU A 71 -13.16 -21.25 5.87
CA GLU A 71 -14.24 -21.98 5.19
C GLU A 71 -14.87 -21.33 3.93
N ASP A 72 -15.37 -22.20 3.06
CA ASP A 72 -15.93 -22.02 1.70
C ASP A 72 -14.95 -21.98 0.51
N PHE A 73 -14.90 -23.12 -0.19
CA PHE A 73 -14.18 -23.33 -1.44
C PHE A 73 -14.61 -22.35 -2.55
N ALA A 74 -15.86 -21.90 -2.54
CA ALA A 74 -16.40 -20.90 -3.49
C ALA A 74 -15.79 -19.49 -3.28
N CYS A 75 -15.32 -19.16 -2.07
CA CYS A 75 -14.77 -17.85 -1.75
C CYS A 75 -13.24 -17.77 -1.98
N LYS A 76 -12.56 -18.91 -2.08
CA LYS A 76 -11.08 -19.01 -2.24
C LYS A 76 -10.56 -18.36 -3.52
N ILE A 77 -11.36 -18.32 -4.59
CA ILE A 77 -10.94 -17.85 -5.92
C ILE A 77 -10.82 -16.30 -5.99
N ARG A 78 -11.35 -15.56 -5.01
CA ARG A 78 -11.41 -14.08 -5.07
C ARG A 78 -10.78 -13.31 -3.91
N LYS A 79 -10.24 -13.98 -2.88
CA LYS A 79 -9.66 -13.26 -1.74
C LYS A 79 -8.33 -12.60 -2.13
N LYS A 80 -8.22 -11.27 -1.97
CA LYS A 80 -6.93 -10.57 -2.12
C LYS A 80 -5.88 -11.19 -1.20
N VAL A 81 -4.67 -11.30 -1.71
CA VAL A 81 -3.50 -11.81 -1.01
C VAL A 81 -2.78 -10.65 -0.32
N LEU A 82 -2.22 -10.87 0.87
CA LEU A 82 -1.42 -9.86 1.55
C LEU A 82 -0.23 -9.44 0.67
N LYS A 83 0.08 -8.15 0.68
CA LYS A 83 1.15 -7.57 -0.14
C LYS A 83 2.19 -6.89 0.72
N LYS A 84 3.45 -7.00 0.28
CA LYS A 84 4.58 -6.27 0.86
C LYS A 84 4.42 -4.77 0.61
N ILE A 85 4.69 -3.95 1.61
CA ILE A 85 4.78 -2.50 1.40
C ILE A 85 6.07 -2.20 0.64
N CYS A 86 5.95 -1.37 -0.40
CA CYS A 86 7.09 -0.79 -1.08
C CYS A 86 7.30 0.66 -0.61
N PRO A 87 8.48 1.01 -0.05
CA PRO A 87 8.75 2.38 0.38
C PRO A 87 8.66 3.41 -0.75
N THR A 88 9.03 3.01 -1.98
CA THR A 88 9.18 3.89 -3.15
C THR A 88 8.02 3.82 -4.16
N ARG A 89 7.20 2.77 -4.09
CA ARG A 89 6.01 2.58 -4.96
C ARG A 89 4.75 2.63 -4.13
N TRP A 90 4.12 3.81 -4.09
CA TRP A 90 2.90 4.02 -3.31
C TRP A 90 1.74 3.09 -3.72
N GLU A 91 1.69 2.67 -4.99
CA GLU A 91 0.67 1.73 -5.49
C GLU A 91 0.69 0.40 -4.74
N ALA A 92 1.89 -0.10 -4.39
CA ALA A 92 2.02 -1.29 -3.56
C ALA A 92 1.46 -1.06 -2.14
N ARG A 93 1.51 0.18 -1.61
CA ARG A 93 0.88 0.52 -0.32
C ARG A 93 -0.63 0.42 -0.40
N HIS A 94 -1.25 0.92 -1.48
CA HIS A 94 -2.68 0.75 -1.72
C HIS A 94 -3.05 -0.74 -1.75
N GLU A 95 -2.30 -1.56 -2.50
CA GLU A 95 -2.58 -3.01 -2.52
C GLU A 95 -2.44 -3.66 -1.14
N SER A 96 -1.42 -3.30 -0.35
CA SER A 96 -1.23 -3.80 1.01
C SER A 96 -2.36 -3.42 1.96
N VAL A 97 -2.77 -2.14 1.96
CA VAL A 97 -3.86 -1.62 2.79
C VAL A 97 -5.18 -2.29 2.40
N SER A 98 -5.49 -2.33 1.10
CA SER A 98 -6.73 -2.91 0.59
C SER A 98 -6.81 -4.42 0.85
N ALA A 99 -5.70 -5.16 0.65
CA ALA A 99 -5.64 -6.58 0.96
C ALA A 99 -5.82 -6.84 2.45
N LEU A 100 -5.16 -6.09 3.33
CA LEU A 100 -5.32 -6.27 4.76
C LEU A 100 -6.75 -5.95 5.21
N LYS A 101 -7.36 -4.86 4.72
CA LYS A 101 -8.75 -4.51 5.06
C LYS A 101 -9.73 -5.62 4.68
N GLN A 102 -9.57 -6.21 3.50
CA GLN A 102 -10.43 -7.32 3.04
C GLN A 102 -10.19 -8.61 3.84
N ARG A 103 -8.96 -8.84 4.29
CA ARG A 103 -8.55 -10.06 5.00
C ARG A 103 -8.48 -9.87 6.52
N TYR A 104 -8.99 -8.77 7.04
CA TYR A 104 -8.72 -8.32 8.42
C TYR A 104 -9.06 -9.40 9.46
N ILE A 105 -10.26 -9.98 9.36
CA ILE A 105 -10.73 -11.04 10.26
C ILE A 105 -9.95 -12.34 10.06
N ASP A 106 -9.65 -12.72 8.81
CA ASP A 106 -8.86 -13.92 8.53
C ASP A 106 -7.47 -13.81 9.16
N VAL A 107 -6.82 -12.65 9.00
CA VAL A 107 -5.50 -12.38 9.56
C VAL A 107 -5.52 -12.45 11.10
N LEU A 108 -6.51 -11.83 11.75
CA LEU A 108 -6.66 -11.90 13.20
C LEU A 108 -6.85 -13.35 13.67
N LYS A 109 -7.78 -14.09 13.06
CA LYS A 109 -8.03 -15.50 13.40
C LYS A 109 -6.78 -16.36 13.22
N SER A 110 -6.05 -16.19 12.12
CA SER A 110 -4.81 -16.92 11.87
C SER A 110 -3.72 -16.59 12.91
N LEU A 111 -3.54 -15.31 13.26
CA LEU A 111 -2.56 -14.90 14.27
C LEU A 111 -2.92 -15.47 15.65
N ILE A 112 -4.18 -15.36 16.08
CA ILE A 112 -4.65 -15.91 17.35
C ILE A 112 -4.45 -17.43 17.37
N ASN A 113 -4.83 -18.14 16.29
CA ASN A 113 -4.63 -19.59 16.22
C ASN A 113 -3.15 -19.98 16.33
N ILE A 114 -2.27 -19.32 15.56
CA ILE A 114 -0.80 -19.56 15.63
C ILE A 114 -0.27 -19.29 17.04
N SER A 115 -0.78 -18.27 17.73
CA SER A 115 -0.40 -17.94 19.10
C SER A 115 -0.76 -19.01 20.14
N LEU A 116 -1.75 -19.85 19.84
CA LEU A 116 -2.18 -20.94 20.72
C LEU A 116 -1.46 -22.26 20.40
N ILE A 117 -1.18 -22.52 19.12
CA ILE A 117 -0.66 -23.82 18.68
C ILE A 117 0.85 -23.87 18.45
N SER A 118 1.51 -22.74 18.16
CA SER A 118 2.94 -22.77 17.82
C SER A 118 3.78 -23.18 19.03
N LYS A 119 4.74 -24.08 18.80
CA LYS A 119 5.74 -24.52 19.80
C LYS A 119 6.95 -23.59 19.87
N LYS A 120 7.12 -22.68 18.90
CA LYS A 120 8.26 -21.76 18.85
C LYS A 120 7.94 -20.50 19.65
N SER A 121 8.77 -20.19 20.65
CA SER A 121 8.56 -19.06 21.55
C SER A 121 8.44 -17.73 20.80
N ASP A 122 9.36 -17.45 19.87
CA ASP A 122 9.39 -16.18 19.14
C ASP A 122 8.17 -16.01 18.23
N GLU A 123 7.79 -17.07 17.51
CA GLU A 123 6.59 -17.07 16.67
C GLU A 123 5.33 -16.83 17.50
N ARG A 124 5.24 -17.45 18.67
CA ARG A 124 4.12 -17.28 19.60
C ARG A 124 4.04 -15.84 20.10
N SER A 125 5.15 -15.28 20.55
CA SER A 125 5.22 -13.90 21.04
C SER A 125 4.80 -12.89 19.96
N GLU A 126 5.32 -13.05 18.74
CA GLU A 126 4.98 -12.18 17.63
C GLU A 126 3.48 -12.31 17.26
N ALA A 127 2.96 -13.55 17.19
CA ALA A 127 1.55 -13.84 16.93
C ALA A 127 0.58 -13.34 18.03
N GLN A 128 1.04 -13.17 19.27
CA GLN A 128 0.27 -12.54 20.36
C GLN A 128 0.31 -11.02 20.28
N SER A 129 1.41 -10.44 19.78
CA SER A 129 1.62 -8.99 19.76
C SER A 129 0.92 -8.30 18.58
N LEU A 130 0.90 -8.93 17.40
CA LEU A 130 0.34 -8.34 16.19
C LEU A 130 -1.19 -8.10 16.25
N PRO A 131 -2.02 -9.03 16.77
CA PRO A 131 -3.45 -8.80 16.95
C PRO A 131 -3.75 -7.58 17.83
N LYS A 132 -3.03 -7.42 18.96
CA LYS A 132 -3.20 -6.27 19.85
C LYS A 132 -2.96 -4.94 19.13
N LYS A 133 -1.98 -4.89 18.23
CA LYS A 133 -1.74 -3.70 17.39
C LYS A 133 -2.87 -3.48 16.40
N MET A 134 -3.34 -4.54 15.74
CA MET A 134 -4.44 -4.47 14.78
C MET A 134 -5.73 -3.97 15.43
N GLU A 135 -6.07 -4.50 16.60
CA GLU A 135 -7.29 -4.17 17.35
C GLU A 135 -7.24 -2.79 18.03
N SER A 136 -6.07 -2.15 18.08
CA SER A 136 -5.97 -0.79 18.61
C SER A 136 -6.84 0.18 17.80
N PHE A 137 -7.57 1.06 18.48
CA PHE A 137 -8.41 2.08 17.84
C PHE A 137 -7.63 2.87 16.80
N GLN A 138 -6.39 3.28 17.14
CA GLN A 138 -5.51 4.00 16.23
C GLN A 138 -5.25 3.23 14.93
N PHE A 139 -4.99 1.92 14.99
CA PHE A 139 -4.74 1.13 13.79
C PHE A 139 -5.99 1.00 12.92
N VAL A 140 -7.15 0.72 13.52
CA VAL A 140 -8.43 0.58 12.81
C VAL A 140 -8.84 1.90 12.14
N LEU A 141 -8.68 3.03 12.85
CA LEU A 141 -8.91 4.36 12.31
C LEU A 141 -7.99 4.63 11.12
N MET A 142 -6.69 4.39 11.27
CA MET A 142 -5.71 4.60 10.20
C MET A 142 -5.96 3.69 8.99
N LEU A 143 -6.39 2.45 9.20
CA LEU A 143 -6.80 1.54 8.13
C LEU A 143 -7.97 2.10 7.32
N SER A 144 -8.93 2.73 8.00
CA SER A 144 -10.11 3.31 7.37
C SER A 144 -9.76 4.59 6.61
N VAL A 145 -9.00 5.50 7.23
CA VAL A 145 -8.53 6.75 6.63
C VAL A 145 -7.66 6.47 5.40
N TRP A 146 -6.63 5.62 5.52
CA TRP A 146 -5.74 5.34 4.39
C TRP A 146 -6.42 4.60 3.25
N GLU A 147 -7.36 3.69 3.52
CA GLU A 147 -8.13 3.08 2.42
C GLU A 147 -8.98 4.12 1.68
N ASN A 148 -9.64 5.03 2.41
CA ASN A 148 -10.48 6.07 1.81
C ASN A 148 -9.66 7.06 0.96
N ILE A 149 -8.42 7.36 1.36
CA ILE A 149 -7.50 8.21 0.61
C ILE A 149 -6.92 7.46 -0.60
N LEU A 150 -6.36 6.26 -0.39
CA LEU A 150 -5.57 5.56 -1.41
C LEU A 150 -6.42 4.98 -2.54
N ARG A 151 -7.66 4.55 -2.26
CA ARG A 151 -8.55 3.97 -3.26
C ARG A 151 -8.86 4.92 -4.43
N PRO A 152 -9.38 6.14 -4.23
CA PRO A 152 -9.64 7.07 -5.33
C PRO A 152 -8.34 7.53 -6.03
N LEU A 153 -7.26 7.74 -5.25
CA LEU A 153 -5.95 8.08 -5.81
C LEU A 153 -5.41 6.98 -6.73
N HIS A 154 -5.75 5.71 -6.48
CA HIS A 154 -5.30 4.59 -7.31
C HIS A 154 -5.96 4.63 -8.67
N GLY A 155 -7.25 4.92 -8.71
CA GLY A 155 -7.99 5.16 -9.95
C GLY A 155 -7.35 6.29 -10.76
N VAL A 156 -7.13 7.45 -10.15
CA VAL A 156 -6.52 8.58 -10.86
C VAL A 156 -5.09 8.32 -11.30
N SER A 157 -4.27 7.65 -10.51
CA SER A 157 -2.91 7.30 -10.95
C SER A 157 -2.91 6.38 -12.17
N LYS A 158 -3.87 5.45 -12.30
CA LYS A 158 -4.00 4.62 -13.50
C LYS A 158 -4.40 5.46 -14.70
N MET A 159 -5.32 6.41 -14.53
CA MET A 159 -5.71 7.34 -15.58
C MET A 159 -4.53 8.22 -16.02
N LEU A 160 -3.78 8.78 -15.07
CA LEU A 160 -2.62 9.63 -15.35
C LEU A 160 -1.48 8.92 -16.10
N GLN A 161 -1.50 7.59 -16.17
CA GLN A 161 -0.53 6.77 -16.90
C GLN A 161 -1.00 6.40 -18.31
N GLN A 162 -2.22 6.76 -18.71
CA GLN A 162 -2.75 6.48 -20.05
C GLN A 162 -2.08 7.37 -21.11
N GLN A 163 -1.95 6.86 -22.33
CA GLN A 163 -1.24 7.55 -23.42
C GLN A 163 -1.99 8.76 -23.96
N ASP A 164 -3.31 8.78 -23.83
CA ASP A 164 -4.23 9.85 -24.24
C ASP A 164 -4.41 10.94 -23.16
N MET A 165 -3.66 10.85 -22.05
CA MET A 165 -3.74 11.82 -20.96
C MET A 165 -3.11 13.17 -21.35
N ASN A 166 -3.87 14.26 -21.17
CA ASN A 166 -3.40 15.63 -21.33
C ASN A 166 -3.40 16.39 -19.98
N LEU A 167 -2.75 17.56 -19.94
CA LEU A 167 -2.59 18.35 -18.71
C LEU A 167 -3.92 18.85 -18.11
N GLN A 168 -4.89 19.21 -18.95
CA GLN A 168 -6.19 19.70 -18.49
C GLN A 168 -6.98 18.57 -17.84
N ASN A 169 -7.07 17.41 -18.50
CA ASN A 169 -7.68 16.20 -17.96
C ASN A 169 -7.00 15.77 -16.66
N ALA A 170 -5.66 15.80 -16.60
CA ALA A 170 -4.92 15.48 -15.39
C ALA A 170 -5.30 16.40 -14.21
N ARG A 171 -5.43 17.70 -14.46
CA ARG A 171 -5.88 18.69 -13.46
C ARG A 171 -7.29 18.38 -12.97
N ASP A 172 -8.21 18.11 -13.89
CA ASP A 172 -9.61 17.88 -13.55
C ASP A 172 -9.77 16.59 -12.74
N ARG A 173 -9.05 15.51 -13.10
CA ARG A 173 -9.04 14.26 -12.30
C ARG A 173 -8.46 14.43 -10.91
N LEU A 174 -7.41 15.24 -10.75
CA LEU A 174 -6.85 15.53 -9.42
C LEU A 174 -7.84 16.34 -8.57
N LYS A 175 -8.59 17.27 -9.17
CA LYS A 175 -9.67 17.99 -8.48
C LYS A 175 -10.81 17.06 -8.08
N ASP A 176 -11.24 16.16 -8.97
CA ASP A 176 -12.30 15.19 -8.68
C ASP A 176 -11.96 14.37 -7.41
N VAL A 177 -10.71 13.90 -7.30
CA VAL A 177 -10.27 13.15 -6.11
C VAL A 177 -10.23 14.00 -4.85
N TYR A 178 -9.87 15.27 -4.95
CA TYR A 178 -9.92 16.17 -3.79
C TYR A 178 -11.34 16.26 -3.21
N TYR A 179 -12.37 16.31 -4.05
CA TYR A 179 -13.78 16.31 -3.62
C TYR A 179 -14.30 14.93 -3.18
N LEU A 180 -13.65 13.83 -3.57
CA LEU A 180 -14.02 12.49 -3.11
C LEU A 180 -13.45 12.16 -1.73
N ILE A 181 -12.36 12.83 -1.33
CA ILE A 181 -11.67 12.59 -0.06
C ILE A 181 -12.21 13.49 1.06
N ASN A 182 -12.71 14.69 0.73
CA ASN A 182 -13.32 15.63 1.68
C ASN A 182 -14.84 15.52 1.67
#